data_AF-A0A850HUN2-F1
#
_entry.id   AF-A0A850HUN2-F1
#
_cell.length_a   1.000
_cell.length_b   1.000
_cell.length_c   1.000
_cell.angle_alpha   90.00
_cell.angle_beta   90.00
_cell.angle_gamma   90.00
#
_symmetry.space_group_name_H-M   'P 1'
#
loop_
_entity.id
_entity.type
_entity.pdbx_description
1 polymer ?
#
loop_
_entity_poly.entity_id
_entity_poly.type
_entity_poly.pdbx_seq_one_letter_code
_entity_poly.pdbx_strand_id
1 'polypeptide(L)'
;MQAMVAVFIGESLVGLGDLDELVLSCRNEEGRQYIAEAVACYKAGAYRACIVSTWIAVVYDLLAKVRELAMSGDQAAQVIVDDLSKWQPGISRGDQSAIKSSLDLERTIANIANDQFGFFEGMQLIDLERLHADRNRCAHPTYQGTEQPYAPSAELARTHLVHAVRHVLSQAPVQGKAAAAQIIRLVESSFFPTEVEKAKVQFKSAGLDRARESLIRAIVDQLVFGYLEGAPSLKGRPQTACAVRAIAEMYPEICEPRIKRALNTLCRRAPDTELLFFIGLQKSYSQMWSLLDLDNRARLIEVVRQCTDDIAQHAIPICVEVPEMQDVCRDRSSRLVPTVLKA
;
A
#
# COMPACT_ATOMS: atom_id res chain seq x y z
N MET A 1 -47.88 13.41 2.49
CA MET A 1 -47.09 12.46 3.30
C MET A 1 -46.31 11.60 2.31
N GLN A 2 -45.11 12.08 1.97
CA GLN A 2 -44.31 11.59 0.85
C GLN A 2 -43.52 10.33 1.22
N ALA A 3 -43.39 9.47 0.22
CA ALA A 3 -42.75 8.18 0.22
C ALA A 3 -41.26 8.24 0.54
N MET A 4 -40.78 7.25 1.29
CA MET A 4 -39.37 6.88 1.37
C MET A 4 -39.26 5.40 1.03
N VAL A 5 -39.19 5.09 -0.27
CA VAL A 5 -38.76 3.79 -0.77
C VAL A 5 -37.23 3.84 -0.79
N ALA A 6 -36.61 3.14 0.15
CA ALA A 6 -35.17 3.00 0.21
C ALA A 6 -34.69 2.25 -1.04
N VAL A 7 -33.83 2.92 -1.81
CA VAL A 7 -33.11 2.39 -2.95
C VAL A 7 -32.14 1.33 -2.45
N PHE A 8 -32.52 0.06 -2.55
CA PHE A 8 -31.57 -1.04 -2.60
C PHE A 8 -30.86 -0.95 -3.96
N ILE A 9 -29.62 -0.45 -3.94
CA ILE A 9 -28.73 -0.51 -5.10
C ILE A 9 -28.51 -2.00 -5.38
N GLY A 10 -29.01 -2.44 -6.54
CA GLY A 10 -29.06 -3.83 -6.92
C GLY A 10 -27.69 -4.46 -7.03
N GLU A 11 -27.50 -5.57 -6.33
CA GLU A 11 -26.67 -6.66 -6.83
C GLU A 11 -27.30 -7.14 -8.14
N SER A 12 -26.83 -6.58 -9.25
CA SER A 12 -27.15 -7.05 -10.59
C SER A 12 -26.69 -8.50 -10.73
N LEU A 13 -27.65 -9.41 -10.91
CA LEU A 13 -27.41 -10.76 -11.38
C LEU A 13 -26.65 -10.69 -12.71
N VAL A 14 -25.40 -11.12 -12.66
CA VAL A 14 -24.39 -10.80 -13.66
C VAL A 14 -24.61 -11.60 -14.95
N GLY A 15 -25.38 -11.05 -15.89
CA GLY A 15 -25.67 -11.65 -17.20
C GLY A 15 -24.49 -11.59 -18.18
N LEU A 16 -24.58 -12.30 -19.31
CA LEU A 16 -23.54 -12.36 -20.35
C LEU A 16 -23.16 -11.00 -20.98
N GLY A 17 -24.05 -10.00 -20.91
CA GLY A 17 -23.77 -8.62 -21.33
C GLY A 17 -22.72 -7.89 -20.49
N ASP A 18 -22.46 -8.36 -19.26
CA ASP A 18 -21.46 -7.79 -18.34
C ASP A 18 -20.01 -8.00 -18.84
N LEU A 19 -19.73 -9.10 -19.56
CA LEU A 19 -18.36 -9.35 -20.02
C LEU A 19 -17.90 -8.34 -21.08
N ASP A 20 -18.80 -7.91 -21.97
CA ASP A 20 -18.48 -6.89 -22.96
C ASP A 20 -18.31 -5.51 -22.30
N GLU A 21 -19.11 -5.20 -21.28
CA GLU A 21 -18.95 -3.99 -20.47
C GLU A 21 -17.61 -3.98 -19.71
N LEU A 22 -17.20 -5.13 -19.16
CA LEU A 22 -15.90 -5.31 -18.53
C LEU A 22 -14.75 -5.06 -19.52
N VAL A 23 -14.84 -5.54 -20.76
CA VAL A 23 -13.84 -5.24 -21.81
C VAL A 23 -13.71 -3.73 -22.05
N LEU A 24 -14.83 -2.99 -22.03
CA LEU A 24 -14.82 -1.53 -22.21
C LEU A 24 -14.17 -0.78 -21.03
N SER A 25 -14.14 -1.38 -19.84
CA SER A 25 -13.47 -0.80 -18.66
C SER A 25 -11.94 -0.88 -18.71
N CYS A 26 -11.37 -1.69 -19.61
CA CYS A 26 -9.94 -1.86 -19.78
C CYS A 26 -9.29 -0.58 -20.29
N ARG A 27 -8.20 -0.15 -19.64
CA ARG A 27 -7.55 1.14 -19.95
C ARG A 27 -6.60 1.08 -21.15
N ASN A 28 -5.82 0.01 -21.24
CA ASN A 28 -4.85 -0.18 -22.31
C ASN A 28 -5.50 -0.85 -23.53
N GLU A 29 -5.26 -0.30 -24.72
CA GLU A 29 -5.76 -0.84 -25.98
C GLU A 29 -5.28 -2.28 -26.24
N GLU A 30 -3.99 -2.56 -26.02
CA GLU A 30 -3.43 -3.90 -26.26
C GLU A 30 -4.06 -4.92 -25.30
N GLY A 31 -4.12 -4.60 -24.01
CA GLY A 31 -4.78 -5.45 -23.01
C GLY A 31 -6.26 -5.68 -23.33
N ARG A 32 -6.96 -4.65 -23.84
CA ARG A 32 -8.36 -4.73 -24.27
C ARG A 32 -8.57 -5.67 -25.46
N GLN A 33 -7.64 -5.71 -26.41
CA GLN A 33 -7.72 -6.64 -27.53
C GLN A 33 -7.59 -8.09 -27.05
N TYR A 34 -6.57 -8.40 -26.24
CA TYR A 34 -6.36 -9.76 -25.74
C TYR A 34 -7.49 -10.25 -24.82
N ILE A 35 -8.07 -9.39 -23.98
CA ILE A 35 -9.18 -9.79 -23.12
C ILE A 35 -10.48 -9.97 -23.92
N ALA A 36 -10.68 -9.22 -25.01
CA ALA A 36 -11.79 -9.43 -25.93
C ALA A 36 -11.72 -10.82 -26.60
N GLU A 37 -10.52 -11.28 -26.96
CA GLU A 37 -10.31 -12.66 -27.44
C GLU A 37 -10.69 -13.70 -26.39
N ALA A 38 -10.30 -13.47 -25.13
CA ALA A 38 -10.65 -14.35 -24.02
C ALA A 38 -12.18 -14.43 -23.81
N VAL A 39 -12.89 -13.30 -23.95
CA VAL A 39 -14.37 -13.25 -23.91
C VAL A 39 -14.99 -13.97 -25.10
N ALA A 40 -14.41 -13.87 -26.30
CA ALA A 40 -14.88 -14.63 -27.46
C ALA A 40 -14.74 -16.15 -27.23
N CYS A 41 -13.60 -16.59 -26.68
CA CYS A 41 -13.41 -18.00 -26.29
C CYS A 41 -14.44 -18.44 -25.23
N TYR A 42 -14.73 -17.58 -24.26
CA TYR A 42 -15.75 -17.85 -23.24
C TYR A 42 -17.13 -18.08 -23.85
N LYS A 43 -17.56 -17.16 -24.72
CA LYS A 43 -18.86 -17.22 -25.41
C LYS A 43 -18.98 -18.44 -26.32
N ALA A 44 -17.87 -18.90 -26.89
CA ALA A 44 -17.81 -20.12 -27.70
C ALA A 44 -17.75 -21.43 -26.88
N GLY A 45 -17.75 -21.37 -25.55
CA GLY A 45 -17.60 -22.55 -24.69
C GLY A 45 -16.17 -23.11 -24.61
N ALA A 46 -15.18 -22.38 -25.15
CA ALA A 46 -13.78 -22.78 -25.16
C ALA A 46 -13.06 -22.32 -23.88
N TYR A 47 -13.46 -22.85 -22.72
CA TYR A 47 -13.02 -22.36 -21.41
C TYR A 47 -11.52 -22.50 -21.15
N ARG A 48 -10.86 -23.55 -21.68
CA ARG A 48 -9.40 -23.68 -21.60
C ARG A 48 -8.69 -22.53 -22.32
N ALA A 49 -9.12 -22.22 -23.54
CA ALA A 49 -8.57 -21.13 -24.33
C ALA A 49 -8.86 -19.78 -23.67
N CYS A 50 -10.08 -19.60 -23.14
CA CYS A 50 -10.45 -18.41 -22.37
C CYS A 50 -9.49 -18.14 -21.21
N ILE A 51 -9.19 -19.13 -20.37
CA ILE A 51 -8.27 -18.97 -19.23
C ILE A 51 -6.84 -18.64 -19.70
N VAL A 52 -6.36 -19.32 -20.75
CA VAL A 52 -5.04 -19.05 -21.33
C VAL A 52 -4.95 -17.63 -21.87
N SER A 53 -5.91 -17.19 -22.68
CA SER A 53 -5.97 -15.84 -23.23
C SER A 53 -6.14 -14.77 -22.15
N THR A 54 -6.89 -15.06 -21.08
CA THR A 54 -7.03 -14.15 -19.94
C THR A 54 -5.68 -13.87 -19.28
N TRP A 55 -4.85 -14.90 -19.06
CA TRP A 55 -3.52 -14.72 -18.51
C TRP A 55 -2.60 -13.91 -19.43
N ILE A 56 -2.66 -14.18 -20.75
CA ILE A 56 -1.92 -13.40 -21.74
C ILE A 56 -2.28 -11.91 -21.64
N ALA A 57 -3.58 -11.59 -21.57
CA ALA A 57 -4.04 -10.21 -21.42
C ALA A 57 -3.51 -9.54 -20.14
N VAL A 58 -3.47 -10.26 -19.01
CA VAL A 58 -2.87 -9.79 -17.76
C VAL A 58 -1.38 -9.46 -17.92
N VAL A 59 -0.61 -10.35 -18.54
CA VAL A 59 0.83 -10.15 -18.74
C VAL A 59 1.10 -8.91 -19.58
N TYR A 60 0.44 -8.77 -20.73
CA TYR A 60 0.62 -7.62 -21.61
C TYR A 60 0.22 -6.30 -20.94
N ASP A 61 -0.89 -6.29 -20.21
CA ASP A 61 -1.33 -5.09 -19.49
C ASP A 61 -0.35 -4.68 -18.37
N LEU A 62 0.19 -5.64 -17.62
CA LEU A 62 1.23 -5.38 -16.61
C LEU A 62 2.52 -4.84 -17.23
N LEU A 63 2.96 -5.39 -18.36
CA LEU A 63 4.14 -4.89 -19.07
C LEU A 63 3.93 -3.46 -19.59
N ALA A 64 2.73 -3.14 -20.10
CA ALA A 64 2.39 -1.79 -20.52
C ALA A 64 2.44 -0.80 -19.34
N LYS A 65 1.88 -1.19 -18.19
CA LYS A 65 1.96 -0.42 -16.95
C LYS A 65 3.39 -0.18 -16.49
N VAL A 66 4.26 -1.19 -16.57
CA VAL A 66 5.68 -1.04 -16.25
C VAL A 66 6.35 -0.05 -17.20
N ARG A 67 6.04 -0.09 -18.51
CA ARG A 67 6.55 0.90 -19.48
C ARG A 67 6.05 2.32 -19.18
N GLU A 68 4.78 2.48 -18.83
CA GLU A 68 4.23 3.78 -18.40
C GLU A 68 4.95 4.33 -17.16
N LEU A 69 5.25 3.47 -16.19
CA LEU A 69 6.01 3.85 -14.99
C LEU A 69 7.45 4.26 -15.32
N ALA A 70 8.13 3.50 -16.19
CA ALA A 70 9.49 3.83 -16.64
C ALA A 70 9.54 5.18 -17.36
N MET A 71 8.59 5.44 -18.28
CA MET A 71 8.45 6.74 -18.94
C MET A 71 8.17 7.89 -17.95
N SER A 72 7.55 7.58 -16.81
CA SER A 72 7.30 8.54 -15.73
C SER A 72 8.49 8.72 -14.78
N GLY A 73 9.62 8.05 -15.03
CA GLY A 73 10.87 8.18 -14.27
C GLY A 73 11.07 7.18 -13.13
N ASP A 74 10.21 6.15 -13.00
CA ASP A 74 10.37 5.09 -12.00
C ASP A 74 11.59 4.22 -12.33
N GLN A 75 12.58 4.21 -11.43
CA GLN A 75 13.86 3.52 -11.64
C GLN A 75 13.71 1.99 -11.61
N ALA A 76 12.82 1.45 -10.77
CA ALA A 76 12.60 0.01 -10.70
C ALA A 76 11.91 -0.48 -11.98
N ALA A 77 10.96 0.29 -12.50
CA ALA A 77 10.35 0.03 -13.78
C ALA A 77 11.36 0.15 -14.94
N GLN A 78 12.27 1.13 -14.89
CA GLN A 78 13.31 1.30 -15.90
C GLN A 78 14.20 0.07 -16.04
N VAL A 79 14.63 -0.53 -14.92
CA VAL A 79 15.42 -1.77 -14.94
C VAL A 79 14.70 -2.90 -15.68
N ILE A 80 13.39 -3.08 -15.42
CA ILE A 80 12.60 -4.12 -16.09
C ILE A 80 12.47 -3.83 -17.60
N VAL A 81 12.23 -2.56 -17.98
CA VAL A 81 12.15 -2.16 -19.39
C VAL A 81 13.49 -2.36 -20.11
N ASP A 82 14.60 -2.04 -19.45
CA ASP A 82 15.94 -2.24 -19.99
C ASP A 82 16.22 -3.73 -20.21
N ASP A 83 15.83 -4.60 -19.28
CA ASP A 83 16.00 -6.05 -19.44
C ASP A 83 15.14 -6.61 -20.59
N LEU A 84 13.89 -6.17 -20.72
CA LEU A 84 13.04 -6.50 -21.86
C LEU A 84 13.70 -6.08 -23.19
N SER A 85 14.28 -4.87 -23.25
CA SER A 85 14.94 -4.35 -24.44
C SER A 85 16.20 -5.15 -24.82
N LYS A 86 16.91 -5.73 -23.84
CA LYS A 86 18.07 -6.59 -24.08
C LYS A 86 17.66 -7.96 -24.62
N TRP A 87 16.55 -8.52 -24.15
CA TRP A 87 16.11 -9.86 -24.57
C TRP A 87 15.49 -9.86 -25.96
N GLN A 88 14.81 -8.78 -26.36
CA GLN A 88 14.07 -8.71 -27.63
C GLN A 88 14.94 -9.03 -28.88
N PRO A 89 16.16 -8.49 -29.05
CA PRO A 89 17.05 -8.87 -30.15
C PRO A 89 17.58 -10.31 -30.03
N GLY A 90 17.68 -10.85 -28.81
CA GLY A 90 18.08 -12.24 -28.56
C GLY A 90 17.01 -13.23 -28.99
N ILE A 91 15.75 -12.95 -28.64
CA ILE A 91 14.59 -13.79 -29.03
C ILE A 91 14.47 -13.86 -30.56
N SER A 92 14.60 -12.74 -31.26
CA SER A 92 14.56 -12.71 -32.73
C SER A 92 15.68 -13.51 -33.39
N ARG A 93 16.80 -13.74 -32.68
CA ARG A 93 17.94 -14.54 -33.13
C ARG A 93 17.90 -15.99 -32.63
N GLY A 94 16.85 -16.39 -31.91
CA GLY A 94 16.70 -17.75 -31.37
C GLY A 94 17.59 -18.04 -30.16
N ASP A 95 18.09 -17.02 -29.47
CA ASP A 95 18.88 -17.18 -28.25
C ASP A 95 18.03 -17.79 -27.13
N GLN A 96 18.36 -19.02 -26.76
CA GLN A 96 17.65 -19.80 -25.74
C GLN A 96 17.68 -19.14 -24.36
N SER A 97 18.73 -18.38 -24.04
CA SER A 97 18.84 -17.68 -22.76
C SER A 97 17.85 -16.50 -22.68
N ALA A 98 17.69 -15.76 -23.77
CA ALA A 98 16.74 -14.66 -23.89
C ALA A 98 15.29 -15.16 -23.89
N ILE A 99 15.01 -16.27 -24.60
CA ILE A 99 13.69 -16.92 -24.59
C ILE A 99 13.32 -17.39 -23.18
N LYS A 100 14.24 -18.06 -22.49
CA LYS A 100 14.02 -18.51 -21.11
C LYS A 100 13.74 -17.34 -20.18
N SER A 101 14.52 -16.26 -20.27
CA SER A 101 14.35 -15.08 -19.42
C SER A 101 12.99 -14.40 -19.64
N SER A 102 12.52 -14.33 -20.89
CA SER A 102 11.19 -13.84 -21.23
C SER A 102 10.05 -14.68 -20.63
N LEU A 103 10.18 -16.02 -20.70
CA LEU A 103 9.21 -16.95 -20.10
C LEU A 103 9.22 -16.87 -18.56
N ASP A 104 10.40 -16.72 -17.96
CA ASP A 104 10.54 -16.52 -16.51
C ASP A 104 9.89 -15.20 -16.07
N LEU A 105 9.99 -14.14 -16.88
CA LEU A 105 9.29 -12.88 -16.64
C LEU A 105 7.77 -13.06 -16.74
N GLU A 106 7.25 -13.72 -17.78
CA GLU A 106 5.80 -14.02 -17.91
C GLU A 106 5.27 -14.68 -16.64
N ARG A 107 6.03 -15.65 -16.09
CA ARG A 107 5.67 -16.37 -14.87
C ARG A 107 5.68 -15.50 -13.62
N THR A 108 6.59 -14.53 -13.54
CA THR A 108 6.88 -13.79 -12.31
C THR A 108 6.35 -12.35 -12.29
N ILE A 109 5.85 -11.84 -13.42
CA ILE A 109 5.46 -10.43 -13.57
C ILE A 109 4.41 -9.97 -12.55
N ALA A 110 3.45 -10.81 -12.18
CA ALA A 110 2.46 -10.47 -11.15
C ALA A 110 3.10 -10.26 -9.77
N ASN A 111 4.07 -11.12 -9.41
CA ASN A 111 4.81 -10.99 -8.16
C ASN A 111 5.74 -9.77 -8.20
N ILE A 112 6.46 -9.56 -9.29
CA ILE A 112 7.28 -8.38 -9.51
C ILE A 112 6.43 -7.11 -9.39
N ALA A 113 5.24 -7.10 -10.01
CA ALA A 113 4.33 -5.98 -9.97
C ALA A 113 3.85 -5.65 -8.54
N ASN A 114 3.63 -6.69 -7.72
CA ASN A 114 3.27 -6.49 -6.33
C ASN A 114 4.46 -6.06 -5.46
N ASP A 115 5.58 -6.74 -5.60
CA ASP A 115 6.77 -6.55 -4.77
C ASP A 115 7.47 -5.22 -5.05
N GLN A 116 7.48 -4.76 -6.30
CA GLN A 116 8.14 -3.50 -6.67
C GLN A 116 7.19 -2.31 -6.68
N PHE A 117 5.93 -2.49 -7.09
CA PHE A 117 5.01 -1.37 -7.30
C PHE A 117 3.76 -1.39 -6.42
N GLY A 118 3.46 -2.52 -5.77
CA GLY A 118 2.29 -2.67 -4.90
C GLY A 118 0.98 -2.57 -5.66
N PHE A 119 0.91 -3.20 -6.84
CA PHE A 119 -0.28 -3.15 -7.70
C PHE A 119 -1.51 -3.83 -7.08
N PHE A 120 -1.32 -4.80 -6.19
CA PHE A 120 -2.39 -5.67 -5.70
C PHE A 120 -2.58 -5.60 -4.18
N GLU A 121 -3.81 -5.73 -3.73
CA GLU A 121 -4.16 -6.02 -2.34
C GLU A 121 -4.10 -7.54 -2.10
N GLY A 122 -3.84 -7.99 -0.86
CA GLY A 122 -3.43 -9.38 -0.58
C GLY A 122 -4.25 -10.49 -1.25
N MET A 123 -5.58 -10.37 -1.28
CA MET A 123 -6.44 -11.37 -1.94
C MET A 123 -6.35 -11.34 -3.48
N GLN A 124 -6.12 -10.17 -4.08
CA GLN A 124 -6.03 -9.99 -5.52
C GLN A 124 -4.81 -10.72 -6.11
N LEU A 125 -3.67 -10.70 -5.40
CA LEU A 125 -2.48 -11.45 -5.84
C LEU A 125 -2.75 -12.95 -5.83
N ILE A 126 -3.41 -13.47 -4.79
CA ILE A 126 -3.80 -14.89 -4.69
C ILE A 126 -4.71 -15.29 -5.86
N ASP A 127 -5.64 -14.42 -6.25
CA ASP A 127 -6.51 -14.67 -7.41
C ASP A 127 -5.71 -14.77 -8.72
N LEU A 128 -4.68 -13.94 -8.90
CA LEU A 128 -3.80 -14.00 -10.07
C LEU A 128 -2.89 -15.24 -10.07
N GLU A 129 -2.41 -15.66 -8.90
CA GLU A 129 -1.65 -16.91 -8.76
C GLU A 129 -2.50 -18.13 -9.13
N ARG A 130 -3.79 -18.12 -8.75
CA ARG A 130 -4.76 -19.16 -9.15
C ARG A 130 -4.99 -19.15 -10.64
N LEU A 131 -5.19 -17.98 -11.26
CA LEU A 131 -5.30 -17.84 -12.71
C LEU A 131 -4.08 -18.44 -13.42
N HIS A 132 -2.88 -18.10 -12.99
CA HIS A 132 -1.65 -18.64 -13.58
C HIS A 132 -1.54 -20.17 -13.40
N ALA A 133 -1.90 -20.70 -12.23
CA ALA A 133 -1.91 -22.13 -11.98
C ALA A 133 -2.90 -22.87 -12.90
N ASP A 134 -4.11 -22.34 -13.06
CA ASP A 134 -5.12 -22.92 -13.95
C ASP A 134 -4.76 -22.76 -15.42
N ARG A 135 -4.13 -21.64 -15.83
CA ARG A 135 -3.54 -21.48 -17.16
C ARG A 135 -2.55 -22.59 -17.46
N ASN A 136 -1.68 -22.94 -16.51
CA ASN A 136 -0.71 -24.02 -16.69
C ASN A 136 -1.39 -25.38 -16.87
N ARG A 137 -2.47 -25.65 -16.11
CA ARG A 137 -3.31 -26.85 -16.31
C ARG A 137 -4.02 -26.87 -17.66
N CYS A 138 -4.50 -25.71 -18.13
CA CYS A 138 -5.16 -25.58 -19.42
C CYS A 138 -4.19 -25.72 -20.60
N ALA A 139 -2.96 -25.25 -20.48
CA ALA A 139 -1.95 -25.31 -21.53
C ALA A 139 -1.22 -26.66 -21.62
N HIS A 140 -1.08 -27.37 -20.50
CA HIS A 140 -0.36 -28.64 -20.48
C HIS A 140 -1.25 -29.80 -20.98
N PRO A 141 -0.79 -30.62 -21.94
CA PRO A 141 -1.56 -31.75 -22.46
C PRO A 141 -1.60 -32.99 -21.53
N THR A 142 -1.28 -32.87 -20.23
CA THR A 142 -1.16 -34.07 -19.36
C THR A 142 -2.51 -34.53 -18.84
N TYR A 143 -2.76 -35.82 -19.04
CA TYR A 143 -3.79 -36.61 -18.36
C TYR A 143 -3.43 -36.77 -16.89
N GLN A 144 -4.06 -36.00 -16.00
CA GLN A 144 -3.94 -36.20 -14.55
C GLN A 144 -4.80 -37.41 -14.16
N GLY A 145 -4.31 -38.63 -14.39
CA GLY A 145 -4.90 -39.89 -13.90
C GLY A 145 -6.21 -40.36 -14.55
N THR A 146 -6.93 -39.47 -15.23
CA THR A 146 -8.09 -39.79 -16.07
C THR A 146 -7.74 -39.57 -17.53
N GLU A 147 -8.23 -40.41 -18.46
CA GLU A 147 -8.05 -40.29 -19.93
C GLU A 147 -8.68 -39.01 -20.55
N GLN A 148 -8.99 -38.00 -19.74
CA GLN A 148 -9.54 -36.72 -20.22
C GLN A 148 -8.62 -35.56 -19.84
N PRO A 149 -8.38 -34.61 -20.75
CA PRO A 149 -7.69 -33.36 -20.44
C PRO A 149 -8.44 -32.56 -19.38
N TYR A 150 -7.72 -31.68 -18.68
CA TYR A 150 -8.33 -30.74 -17.74
C TYR A 150 -9.44 -29.90 -18.40
N ALA A 151 -10.66 -30.00 -17.86
CA ALA A 151 -11.85 -29.31 -18.36
C ALA A 151 -12.39 -28.34 -17.30
N PRO A 152 -12.03 -27.04 -17.35
CA PRO A 152 -12.53 -26.03 -16.41
C PRO A 152 -14.01 -25.74 -16.67
N SER A 153 -14.76 -25.42 -15.61
CA SER A 153 -16.16 -24.99 -15.74
C SER A 153 -16.28 -23.57 -16.31
N ALA A 154 -17.48 -23.24 -16.81
CA ALA A 154 -17.81 -21.90 -17.26
C ALA A 154 -17.66 -20.87 -16.13
N GLU A 155 -18.05 -21.22 -14.92
CA GLU A 155 -18.00 -20.33 -13.76
C GLU A 155 -16.55 -20.00 -13.37
N LEU A 156 -15.66 -21.00 -13.47
CA LEU A 156 -14.23 -20.80 -13.20
C LEU A 156 -13.59 -19.86 -14.23
N ALA A 157 -13.85 -20.10 -15.52
CA ALA A 157 -13.36 -19.23 -16.59
C ALA A 157 -13.90 -17.80 -16.46
N ARG A 158 -15.17 -17.65 -16.09
CA ARG A 158 -15.80 -16.34 -15.85
C ARG A 158 -15.15 -15.63 -14.66
N THR A 159 -14.89 -16.34 -13.57
CA THR A 159 -14.27 -15.78 -12.36
C THR A 159 -12.89 -15.22 -12.70
N HIS A 160 -12.08 -15.98 -13.43
CA HIS A 160 -10.77 -15.55 -13.89
C HIS A 160 -10.82 -14.31 -14.78
N LEU A 161 -11.74 -14.25 -15.75
CA LEU A 161 -11.96 -13.06 -16.58
C LEU A 161 -12.29 -11.82 -15.74
N VAL A 162 -13.28 -11.94 -14.86
CA VAL A 162 -13.74 -10.82 -14.03
C VAL A 162 -12.62 -10.33 -13.11
N HIS A 163 -11.89 -11.23 -12.47
CA HIS A 163 -10.76 -10.88 -11.60
C HIS A 163 -9.62 -10.24 -12.39
N ALA A 164 -9.26 -10.77 -13.56
CA ALA A 164 -8.23 -10.19 -14.41
C ALA A 164 -8.57 -8.74 -14.81
N VAL A 165 -9.81 -8.49 -15.25
CA VAL A 165 -10.23 -7.13 -15.61
C VAL A 165 -10.22 -6.22 -14.39
N ARG A 166 -10.89 -6.60 -13.30
CA ARG A 166 -11.06 -5.74 -12.13
C ARG A 166 -9.75 -5.47 -11.39
N HIS A 167 -8.89 -6.46 -11.25
CA HIS A 167 -7.66 -6.35 -10.47
C HIS A 167 -6.51 -5.78 -11.31
N VAL A 168 -6.53 -6.02 -12.62
CA VAL A 168 -5.45 -5.64 -13.53
C VAL A 168 -5.97 -4.67 -14.59
N LEU A 169 -6.65 -5.12 -15.64
CA LEU A 169 -6.80 -4.33 -16.88
C LEU A 169 -7.57 -3.01 -16.74
N SER A 170 -8.50 -2.90 -15.78
CA SER A 170 -9.22 -1.65 -15.50
C SER A 170 -8.43 -0.69 -14.60
N GLN A 171 -7.38 -1.19 -13.94
CA GLN A 171 -6.58 -0.42 -12.98
C GLN A 171 -5.49 0.39 -13.70
N ALA A 172 -5.17 1.57 -13.16
CA ALA A 172 -4.00 2.32 -13.64
C ALA A 172 -2.69 1.79 -13.04
N PRO A 173 -1.53 2.00 -13.70
CA PRO A 173 -0.24 1.79 -13.05
C PRO A 173 -0.14 2.62 -11.78
N VAL A 174 0.25 1.99 -10.67
CA VAL A 174 0.35 2.67 -9.37
C VAL A 174 1.80 2.95 -9.06
N GLN A 175 2.17 4.23 -8.91
CA GLN A 175 3.50 4.65 -8.43
C GLN A 175 3.68 4.47 -6.90
N GLY A 176 2.96 3.55 -6.27
CA GLY A 176 2.72 3.56 -4.82
C GLY A 176 4.00 3.63 -3.98
N LYS A 177 5.01 2.81 -4.31
CA LYS A 177 6.28 2.77 -3.58
C LYS A 177 7.23 3.90 -3.95
N ALA A 178 7.39 4.21 -5.24
CA ALA A 178 8.27 5.29 -5.68
C ALA A 178 7.76 6.67 -5.25
N ALA A 179 6.46 6.93 -5.40
CA ALA A 179 5.82 8.14 -4.91
C ALA A 179 5.90 8.23 -3.39
N ALA A 180 5.66 7.14 -2.65
CA ALA A 180 5.86 7.14 -1.20
C ALA A 180 7.31 7.48 -0.84
N ALA A 181 8.29 6.87 -1.50
CA ALA A 181 9.71 7.15 -1.26
C ALA A 181 10.08 8.62 -1.56
N GLN A 182 9.50 9.22 -2.60
CA GLN A 182 9.69 10.65 -2.89
C GLN A 182 9.15 11.54 -1.76
N ILE A 183 7.98 11.20 -1.21
CA ILE A 183 7.39 11.92 -0.08
C ILE A 183 8.21 11.74 1.18
N ILE A 184 8.73 10.54 1.44
CA ILE A 184 9.63 10.33 2.58
C ILE A 184 10.90 11.16 2.42
N ARG A 185 11.54 11.19 1.24
CA ARG A 185 12.70 12.06 0.98
C ARG A 185 12.41 13.54 1.21
N LEU A 186 11.21 13.99 0.87
CA LEU A 186 10.76 15.35 1.15
C LEU A 186 10.75 15.62 2.67
N VAL A 187 10.26 14.68 3.48
CA VAL A 187 10.22 14.78 4.96
C VAL A 187 11.61 14.65 5.59
N GLU A 188 12.50 13.85 5.00
CA GLU A 188 13.90 13.72 5.45
C GLU A 188 14.70 15.02 5.30
N SER A 189 14.26 15.94 4.44
CA SER A 189 14.89 17.25 4.29
C SER A 189 14.89 18.05 5.60
N SER A 190 16.01 18.70 5.93
CA SER A 190 16.07 19.66 7.05
C SER A 190 15.15 20.87 6.84
N PHE A 191 14.76 21.15 5.59
CA PHE A 191 13.87 22.24 5.21
C PHE A 191 12.39 21.88 5.24
N PHE A 192 12.05 20.62 5.57
CA PHE A 192 10.65 20.25 5.74
C PHE A 192 10.05 21.01 6.94
N PRO A 193 8.84 21.58 6.81
CA PRO A 193 8.26 22.44 7.84
C PRO A 193 7.91 21.67 9.11
N THR A 194 8.04 22.36 10.25
CA THR A 194 7.55 21.91 11.56
C THR A 194 6.15 22.46 11.88
N GLU A 195 5.56 23.21 10.95
CA GLU A 195 4.19 23.73 11.02
C GLU A 195 3.26 22.90 10.14
N VAL A 196 2.15 22.44 10.71
CA VAL A 196 1.22 21.48 10.08
C VAL A 196 0.61 22.03 8.79
N GLU A 197 0.18 23.28 8.77
CA GLU A 197 -0.43 23.88 7.56
C GLU A 197 0.58 24.00 6.41
N LYS A 198 1.85 24.34 6.70
CA LYS A 198 2.91 24.36 5.69
C LYS A 198 3.24 22.95 5.18
N ALA A 199 3.22 21.95 6.06
CA ALA A 199 3.42 20.55 5.68
C ALA A 199 2.30 20.06 4.74
N LYS A 200 1.04 20.40 5.03
CA LYS A 200 -0.09 20.10 4.14
C LYS A 200 0.07 20.74 2.76
N VAL A 201 0.52 22.00 2.68
CA VAL A 201 0.79 22.67 1.40
C VAL A 201 1.87 21.93 0.60
N GLN A 202 2.97 21.54 1.26
CA GLN A 202 4.02 20.75 0.60
C GLN A 202 3.53 19.39 0.12
N PHE A 203 2.76 18.66 0.94
CA PHE A 203 2.16 17.39 0.53
C PHE A 203 1.20 17.54 -0.66
N LYS A 204 0.34 18.55 -0.65
CA LYS A 204 -0.52 18.85 -1.81
C LYS A 204 0.29 19.15 -3.06
N SER A 205 1.35 19.96 -2.95
CA SER A 205 2.25 20.27 -4.07
C SER A 205 3.00 19.04 -4.58
N ALA A 206 3.24 18.06 -3.72
CA ALA A 206 3.87 16.78 -4.04
C ALA A 206 2.87 15.72 -4.53
N GLY A 207 1.62 16.10 -4.80
CA GLY A 207 0.60 15.22 -5.42
C GLY A 207 -0.33 14.50 -4.44
N LEU A 208 -0.28 14.82 -3.14
CA LEU A 208 -1.18 14.24 -2.12
C LEU A 208 -2.52 14.97 -2.01
N ASP A 209 -2.97 15.73 -3.01
CA ASP A 209 -4.32 16.30 -2.98
C ASP A 209 -5.38 15.28 -3.42
N ARG A 210 -5.01 14.37 -4.34
CA ARG A 210 -5.88 13.31 -4.88
C ARG A 210 -5.16 11.96 -4.93
N ALA A 211 -4.31 11.72 -3.94
CA ALA A 211 -3.58 10.46 -3.84
C ALA A 211 -4.53 9.28 -3.62
N ARG A 212 -4.19 8.13 -4.17
CA ARG A 212 -4.91 6.87 -3.94
C ARG A 212 -4.71 6.41 -2.50
N GLU A 213 -5.68 5.68 -1.97
CA GLU A 213 -5.60 5.16 -0.61
C GLU A 213 -4.34 4.31 -0.39
N SER A 214 -3.94 3.47 -1.35
CA SER A 214 -2.74 2.65 -1.25
C SER A 214 -1.45 3.46 -1.03
N LEU A 215 -1.33 4.62 -1.68
CA LEU A 215 -0.21 5.53 -1.49
C LEU A 215 -0.25 6.17 -0.10
N ILE A 216 -1.42 6.65 0.34
CA ILE A 216 -1.60 7.24 1.67
C ILE A 216 -1.27 6.21 2.77
N ARG A 217 -1.76 4.98 2.62
CA ARG A 217 -1.48 3.84 3.51
C ARG A 217 0.02 3.58 3.61
N ALA A 218 0.74 3.58 2.48
CA ALA A 218 2.18 3.37 2.47
C ALA A 218 2.96 4.51 3.14
N ILE A 219 2.56 5.77 2.90
CA ILE A 219 3.23 6.95 3.48
C ILE A 219 2.99 7.02 4.99
N VAL A 220 1.75 6.84 5.46
CA VAL A 220 1.45 6.90 6.90
C VAL A 220 2.19 5.80 7.67
N ASP A 221 2.25 4.59 7.13
CA ASP A 221 3.04 3.51 7.74
C ASP A 221 4.52 3.93 7.82
N GLN A 222 5.14 4.32 6.70
CA GLN A 222 6.55 4.71 6.67
C GLN A 222 6.88 5.89 7.58
N LEU A 223 5.98 6.86 7.74
CA LEU A 223 6.19 8.00 8.64
C LEU A 223 6.10 7.60 10.11
N VAL A 224 5.11 6.79 10.50
CA VAL A 224 4.94 6.36 11.90
C VAL A 224 6.07 5.42 12.32
N PHE A 225 6.38 4.40 11.51
CA PHE A 225 7.52 3.52 11.75
C PHE A 225 8.84 4.31 11.69
N GLY A 226 8.99 5.19 10.71
CA GLY A 226 10.16 6.05 10.55
C GLY A 226 10.42 6.96 11.75
N TYR A 227 9.37 7.52 12.34
CA TYR A 227 9.48 8.38 13.53
C TYR A 227 9.90 7.61 14.79
N LEU A 228 9.38 6.40 14.99
CA LEU A 228 9.58 5.64 16.22
C LEU A 228 10.83 4.74 16.18
N GLU A 229 11.08 4.06 15.07
CA GLU A 229 12.16 3.06 14.94
C GLU A 229 13.05 3.26 13.69
N GLY A 230 12.84 4.33 12.92
CA GLY A 230 13.53 4.55 11.66
C GLY A 230 14.98 5.04 11.78
N ALA A 231 15.52 5.44 10.63
CA ALA A 231 16.84 6.05 10.53
C ALA A 231 16.89 7.42 11.23
N PRO A 232 18.07 7.94 11.60
CA PRO A 232 18.22 9.27 12.19
C PRO A 232 17.64 10.41 11.33
N SER A 233 17.46 10.19 10.02
CA SER A 233 16.80 11.11 9.10
C SER A 233 15.30 11.30 9.40
N LEU A 234 14.67 10.42 10.16
CA LEU A 234 13.24 10.46 10.49
C LEU A 234 12.96 10.30 11.99
N LYS A 235 13.75 9.49 12.68
CA LYS A 235 13.49 9.08 14.07
C LYS A 235 13.51 10.25 15.03
N GLY A 236 12.43 10.41 15.78
CA GLY A 236 12.28 11.47 16.80
C GLY A 236 12.25 12.91 16.27
N ARG A 237 12.25 13.13 14.94
CA ARG A 237 12.34 14.47 14.38
C ARG A 237 11.00 15.22 14.44
N PRO A 238 10.99 16.52 14.78
CA PRO A 238 9.77 17.33 14.78
C PRO A 238 9.16 17.46 13.38
N GLN A 239 9.97 17.44 12.31
CA GLN A 239 9.50 17.41 10.93
C GLN A 239 8.67 16.16 10.65
N THR A 240 9.15 14.99 11.08
CA THR A 240 8.46 13.71 10.87
C THR A 240 7.20 13.63 11.73
N ALA A 241 7.22 14.10 12.98
CA ALA A 241 6.01 14.19 13.81
C ALA A 241 4.96 15.12 13.18
N CYS A 242 5.39 16.27 12.64
CA CYS A 242 4.56 17.20 11.88
C CYS A 242 3.97 16.52 10.62
N ALA A 243 4.78 15.77 9.88
CA ALA A 243 4.36 15.00 8.72
C ALA A 243 3.29 13.95 9.06
N VAL A 244 3.46 13.19 10.15
CA VAL A 244 2.45 12.23 10.64
C VAL A 244 1.13 12.93 10.93
N ARG A 245 1.16 14.07 11.63
CA ARG A 245 -0.05 14.85 11.90
C ARG A 245 -0.68 15.39 10.61
N ALA A 246 0.11 15.97 9.72
CA ALA A 246 -0.39 16.57 8.49
C ALA A 246 -1.11 15.55 7.60
N ILE A 247 -0.53 14.36 7.42
CA ILE A 247 -1.19 13.30 6.64
C ILE A 247 -2.44 12.74 7.34
N ALA A 248 -2.41 12.61 8.67
CA ALA A 248 -3.56 12.17 9.45
C ALA A 248 -4.75 13.15 9.35
N GLU A 249 -4.48 14.45 9.35
CA GLU A 249 -5.52 15.49 9.17
C GLU A 249 -6.03 15.57 7.73
N MET A 250 -5.20 15.24 6.73
CA MET A 250 -5.62 15.19 5.33
C MET A 250 -6.49 13.97 5.01
N TYR A 251 -6.23 12.82 5.66
CA TYR A 251 -6.85 11.54 5.34
C TYR A 251 -7.23 10.73 6.60
N PRO A 252 -8.14 11.24 7.46
CA PRO A 252 -8.41 10.65 8.78
C PRO A 252 -8.91 9.20 8.71
N GLU A 253 -9.84 8.90 7.80
CA GLU A 253 -10.44 7.56 7.66
C GLU A 253 -9.41 6.47 7.33
N ILE A 254 -8.37 6.83 6.57
CA ILE A 254 -7.31 5.90 6.12
C ILE A 254 -6.19 5.82 7.16
N CYS A 255 -5.82 6.97 7.74
CA CYS A 255 -4.65 7.08 8.61
C CYS A 255 -4.93 6.61 10.04
N GLU A 256 -6.08 6.93 10.62
CA GLU A 256 -6.35 6.66 12.04
C GLU A 256 -6.24 5.16 12.41
N PRO A 257 -6.86 4.21 11.66
CA PRO A 257 -6.75 2.79 11.99
C PRO A 257 -5.31 2.27 11.91
N ARG A 258 -4.51 2.85 11.00
CA ARG A 258 -3.10 2.47 10.77
C ARG A 258 -2.20 3.03 11.84
N ILE A 259 -2.35 4.32 12.17
CA ILE A 259 -1.62 4.97 13.26
C ILE A 259 -1.93 4.23 14.57
N LYS A 260 -3.21 3.96 14.87
CA LYS A 260 -3.61 3.18 16.05
C LYS A 260 -2.91 1.82 16.11
N ARG A 261 -2.94 1.05 15.01
CA ARG A 261 -2.29 -0.27 14.95
C ARG A 261 -0.78 -0.15 15.17
N ALA A 262 -0.13 0.78 14.47
CA ALA A 262 1.32 0.97 14.54
C ALA A 262 1.76 1.43 15.93
N LEU A 263 1.13 2.44 16.51
CA LEU A 263 1.42 2.94 17.86
C LEU A 263 1.34 1.82 18.90
N ASN A 264 0.27 1.03 18.89
CA ASN A 264 0.10 -0.02 19.88
C ASN A 264 1.05 -1.20 19.69
N THR A 265 1.38 -1.54 18.44
CA THR A 265 2.37 -2.59 18.14
C THR A 265 3.78 -2.14 18.55
N LEU A 266 4.15 -0.90 18.23
CA LEU A 266 5.46 -0.34 18.50
C LEU A 266 5.66 -0.09 19.99
N CYS A 267 4.67 0.49 20.67
CA CYS A 267 4.77 0.78 22.11
C CYS A 267 4.95 -0.49 22.95
N ARG A 268 4.36 -1.64 22.56
CA ARG A 268 4.54 -2.91 23.28
C ARG A 268 5.96 -3.46 23.18
N ARG A 269 6.61 -3.32 22.03
CA ARG A 269 7.95 -3.88 21.79
C ARG A 269 9.10 -2.90 22.00
N ALA A 270 8.81 -1.60 22.08
CA ALA A 270 9.83 -0.57 22.21
C ALA A 270 10.63 -0.76 23.53
N PRO A 271 11.96 -0.59 23.50
CA PRO A 271 12.75 -0.50 24.71
C PRO A 271 12.42 0.80 25.46
N ASP A 272 12.65 0.82 26.78
CA ASP A 272 12.21 1.92 27.64
C ASP A 272 12.81 3.28 27.26
N THR A 273 14.04 3.28 26.72
CA THR A 273 14.72 4.48 26.21
C THR A 273 14.02 5.13 25.02
N GLU A 274 13.22 4.37 24.27
CA GLU A 274 12.53 4.85 23.06
C GLU A 274 11.08 5.26 23.34
N LEU A 275 10.53 4.96 24.52
CA LEU A 275 9.16 5.33 24.90
C LEU A 275 8.96 6.85 24.95
N LEU A 276 10.05 7.62 25.16
CA LEU A 276 10.01 9.08 25.14
C LEU A 276 9.65 9.66 23.76
N PHE A 277 9.92 8.94 22.67
CA PHE A 277 9.49 9.38 21.35
C PHE A 277 7.97 9.45 21.23
N PHE A 278 7.21 8.58 21.94
CA PHE A 278 5.75 8.68 21.98
C PHE A 278 5.29 9.99 22.63
N ILE A 279 5.96 10.45 23.67
CA ILE A 279 5.70 11.75 24.30
C ILE A 279 6.03 12.89 23.31
N GLY A 280 7.16 12.77 22.59
CA GLY A 280 7.51 13.71 21.52
C GLY A 280 6.45 13.79 20.42
N LEU A 281 5.86 12.64 20.03
CA LEU A 281 4.78 12.59 19.05
C LEU A 281 3.50 13.24 19.57
N GLN A 282 3.15 13.03 20.85
CA GLN A 282 1.99 13.64 21.49
C GLN A 282 2.01 15.17 21.39
N LYS A 283 3.18 15.78 21.54
CA LYS A 283 3.37 17.23 21.41
C LYS A 283 2.92 17.76 20.05
N SER A 284 3.29 17.05 18.97
CA SER A 284 2.91 17.46 17.62
C SER A 284 1.52 17.00 17.26
N TYR A 285 1.09 15.82 17.71
CA TYR A 285 -0.17 15.16 17.38
C TYR A 285 -0.97 14.79 18.65
N SER A 286 -1.77 15.74 19.15
CA SER A 286 -2.48 15.60 20.43
C SER A 286 -3.51 14.46 20.48
N GLN A 287 -4.03 14.02 19.33
CA GLN A 287 -4.96 12.89 19.26
C GLN A 287 -4.26 11.53 19.49
N MET A 288 -2.92 11.47 19.42
CA MET A 288 -2.14 10.23 19.55
C MET A 288 -2.51 9.46 20.82
N TRP A 289 -2.65 10.15 21.96
CA TRP A 289 -3.03 9.54 23.23
C TRP A 289 -4.34 8.74 23.17
N SER A 290 -5.34 9.27 22.47
CA SER A 290 -6.65 8.61 22.34
C SER A 290 -6.59 7.31 21.52
N LEU A 291 -5.57 7.15 20.68
CA LEU A 291 -5.36 5.98 19.83
C LEU A 291 -4.64 4.84 20.57
N LEU A 292 -4.03 5.10 21.73
CA LEU A 292 -3.36 4.08 22.53
C LEU A 292 -4.36 3.22 23.31
N ASP A 293 -4.08 1.92 23.37
CA ASP A 293 -4.75 0.96 24.23
C ASP A 293 -4.33 1.17 25.70
N LEU A 294 -5.15 0.70 26.64
CA LEU A 294 -4.97 0.96 28.07
C LEU A 294 -3.62 0.48 28.63
N ASP A 295 -3.11 -0.65 28.14
CA ASP A 295 -1.80 -1.20 28.53
C ASP A 295 -0.67 -0.24 28.15
N ASN A 296 -0.72 0.29 26.93
CA ASN A 296 0.28 1.24 26.44
C ASN A 296 0.19 2.60 27.14
N ARG A 297 -1.03 3.09 27.44
CA ARG A 297 -1.21 4.31 28.24
C ARG A 297 -0.59 4.15 29.63
N ALA A 298 -0.86 3.03 30.31
CA ALA A 298 -0.30 2.74 31.62
C ALA A 298 1.24 2.70 31.58
N ARG A 299 1.81 2.07 30.54
CA ARG A 299 3.27 2.03 30.33
C ARG A 299 3.87 3.43 30.16
N LEU A 300 3.27 4.30 29.34
CA LEU A 300 3.75 5.67 29.14
C LEU A 300 3.58 6.55 30.40
N ILE A 301 2.52 6.34 31.19
CA ILE A 301 2.35 6.99 32.48
C ILE A 301 3.52 6.62 33.42
N GLU A 302 3.90 5.34 33.45
CA GLU A 302 4.99 4.88 34.31
C GLU A 302 6.36 5.42 33.86
N VAL A 303 6.56 5.58 32.55
CA VAL A 303 7.76 6.25 32.01
C VAL A 303 7.89 7.67 32.55
N VAL A 304 6.80 8.46 32.57
CA VAL A 304 6.83 9.82 33.13
C VAL A 304 7.04 9.81 34.65
N ARG A 305 6.53 8.79 35.34
CA ARG A 305 6.73 8.64 36.78
C ARG A 305 8.19 8.35 37.15
N GLN A 306 8.86 7.51 36.37
CA GLN A 306 10.20 7.00 36.68
C GLN A 306 11.34 7.69 35.92
N CYS A 307 11.05 8.55 34.93
CA CYS A 307 12.09 9.21 34.15
C CYS A 307 12.99 10.11 35.02
N THR A 308 14.20 10.40 34.52
CA THR A 308 15.13 11.31 35.16
C THR A 308 14.56 12.73 35.20
N ASP A 309 15.05 13.55 36.14
CA ASP A 309 14.56 14.92 36.30
C ASP A 309 14.75 15.77 35.04
N ASP A 310 15.85 15.57 34.30
CA ASP A 310 16.12 16.21 33.00
C ASP A 310 15.05 15.90 31.94
N ILE A 311 14.66 14.63 31.82
CA ILE A 311 13.60 14.20 30.91
C ILE A 311 12.24 14.72 31.39
N ALA A 312 11.98 14.67 32.70
CA ALA A 312 10.73 15.11 33.30
C ALA A 312 10.45 16.61 33.03
N GLN A 313 11.48 17.47 33.06
CA GLN A 313 11.34 18.89 32.72
C GLN A 313 10.79 19.13 31.31
N HIS A 314 11.14 18.25 30.36
CA HIS A 314 10.68 18.35 28.97
C HIS A 314 9.35 17.61 28.72
N ALA A 315 9.11 16.49 29.42
CA ALA A 315 7.93 15.66 29.23
C ALA A 315 6.67 16.24 29.92
N ILE A 316 6.80 16.80 31.13
CA ILE A 316 5.67 17.29 31.92
C ILE A 316 4.81 18.34 31.18
N PRO A 317 5.40 19.37 30.51
CA PRO A 317 4.60 20.36 29.78
C PRO A 317 3.75 19.75 28.65
N ILE A 318 4.18 18.63 28.08
CA ILE A 318 3.45 17.92 27.02
C ILE A 318 2.37 17.03 27.65
N CYS A 319 2.72 16.29 28.69
CA CYS A 319 1.84 15.33 29.33
C CYS A 319 0.73 15.98 30.16
N VAL A 320 0.88 17.22 30.65
CA VAL A 320 -0.17 17.90 31.43
C VAL A 320 -1.44 18.19 30.61
N GLU A 321 -1.31 18.30 29.29
CA GLU A 321 -2.44 18.46 28.37
C GLU A 321 -3.28 17.19 28.26
N VAL A 322 -2.74 16.05 28.71
CA VAL A 322 -3.42 14.75 28.71
C VAL A 322 -4.10 14.54 30.07
N PRO A 323 -5.45 14.46 30.13
CA PRO A 323 -6.18 14.34 31.39
C PRO A 323 -5.71 13.18 32.27
N GLU A 324 -5.46 12.00 31.70
CA GLU A 324 -5.03 10.82 32.48
C GLU A 324 -3.60 10.92 33.02
N MET A 325 -2.78 11.84 32.53
CA MET A 325 -1.40 12.03 32.99
C MET A 325 -1.26 13.15 34.04
N GLN A 326 -2.28 13.98 34.24
CA GLN A 326 -2.21 15.16 35.11
C GLN A 326 -1.77 14.86 36.54
N ASP A 327 -2.25 13.76 37.12
CA ASP A 327 -1.90 13.39 38.50
C ASP A 327 -0.44 12.98 38.63
N VAL A 328 0.08 12.23 37.65
CA VAL A 328 1.50 11.84 37.62
C VAL A 328 2.38 13.05 37.32
N CYS A 329 1.96 13.96 36.43
CA CYS A 329 2.67 15.21 36.19
C CYS A 329 2.73 16.08 37.44
N ARG A 330 1.65 16.19 38.21
CA ARG A 330 1.62 16.93 39.48
C ARG A 330 2.52 16.32 40.54
N ASP A 331 2.42 15.01 40.75
CA ASP A 331 3.27 14.28 41.69
C ASP A 331 4.75 14.41 41.30
N ARG A 332 5.09 14.17 40.03
CA ARG A 332 6.49 14.27 39.57
C ARG A 332 7.01 15.71 39.64
N SER A 333 6.21 16.71 39.28
CA SER A 333 6.59 18.12 39.38
C SER A 333 6.85 18.56 40.82
N SER A 334 6.15 17.99 41.80
CA SER A 334 6.39 18.29 43.22
C SER A 334 7.71 17.73 43.75
N ARG A 335 8.23 16.67 43.11
CA ARG A 335 9.49 16.00 43.45
C ARG A 335 10.69 16.52 42.68
N LEU A 336 10.47 17.31 41.63
CA LEU A 336 11.55 18.01 40.95
C LEU A 336 12.17 18.99 41.95
N VAL A 337 13.36 18.67 42.42
CA VAL A 337 14.19 19.62 43.17
C VAL A 337 14.36 20.85 42.26
N PRO A 338 14.24 22.10 42.76
CA PRO A 338 14.55 23.27 41.97
C PRO A 338 16.06 23.30 41.73
N THR A 339 16.52 22.48 40.78
CA THR A 339 17.87 22.54 40.25
C THR A 339 17.89 23.74 39.32
N VAL A 340 18.04 24.91 39.95
CA VAL A 340 18.58 26.12 39.35
C VAL A 340 17.71 26.74 38.25
N LEU A 341 16.68 27.48 38.67
CA LEU A 341 16.18 28.68 37.97
C LEU A 341 17.19 29.86 38.10
N LYS A 342 18.50 29.60 38.06
CA LYS A 342 19.59 30.59 38.18
C LYS A 342 20.86 30.18 37.43
N ALA A 343 20.87 30.29 36.11
CA ALA A 343 22.02 30.73 35.32
C ALA A 343 21.54 31.09 33.91
#